data_AF-A0A838VMV5-F1
#
_entry.id   AF-A0A838VMV5-F1
#
_cell.length_a   1.000
_cell.length_b   1.000
_cell.length_c   1.000
_cell.angle_alpha   90.00
_cell.angle_beta   90.00
_cell.angle_gamma   90.00
#
_symmetry.space_group_name_H-M   'P 1'
#
loop_
_entity.id
_entity.type
_entity.pdbx_description
1 polymer ?
#
loop_
_entity_poly.entity_id
_entity_poly.type
_entity_poly.pdbx_seq_one_letter_code
_entity_poly.pdbx_strand_id
1 'polypeptide(L)'
;MYVSALGKTHQTLLSIGIQEKVIEDNEQPLVEQLVSHISRGFDQPKFINYLLAAMLYCSAVQLPLQYDLPRIPKWFINDYLNFMFYSPPYFKKVGEADNYYHYMHQWIDYLHTSIFKQPDSSLRRSVLNHFLQLTNFIPLCFNDFNLKDICVKRAEILEFTLKLTGHKIGYEFTHRALRRKIRLGILAAHFTPAAETFASLPVYEYISRDFEVILYSLASSGHQLEQYCQSCANSFKPLPNNLIDQVNFIRADDIDILFIATNITAVSNQIGLLSLHRLARIQATSVASIMTTGMRNIDYYISGNLTEPYEDAAQHYQEKLLKLDGPAHCFSYGSEQNTATIKVKRESINLPKEAVVFVSVANLFKITPELSETWAKIMASIPNSVLMLFPYGLNWSSDYPKKPFQNQMITTLSRYGV
;
A
#
# COMPACT_ATOMS: atom_id res chain seq x y z
N MET A 1 -34.41 4.17 2.54
CA MET A 1 -34.00 4.32 1.12
C MET A 1 -33.43 3.02 0.58
N TYR A 2 -32.44 2.37 1.20
CA TYR A 2 -31.87 1.10 0.69
C TYR A 2 -32.75 -0.16 0.78
N VAL A 3 -33.89 -0.10 1.45
CA VAL A 3 -34.89 -1.19 1.40
C VAL A 3 -35.73 -1.12 0.12
N SER A 4 -35.84 0.04 -0.52
CA SER A 4 -36.60 0.20 -1.77
C SER A 4 -35.78 -0.21 -2.99
N ALA A 5 -36.47 -0.53 -4.08
CA ALA A 5 -35.85 -0.90 -5.35
C ALA A 5 -34.81 0.13 -5.81
N LEU A 6 -35.12 1.43 -5.71
CA LEU A 6 -34.22 2.52 -6.10
C LEU A 6 -32.91 2.53 -5.32
N GLY A 7 -32.95 2.25 -4.01
CA GLY A 7 -31.73 2.17 -3.21
C GLY A 7 -30.85 0.98 -3.63
N LYS A 8 -31.44 -0.19 -3.87
CA LYS A 8 -30.71 -1.37 -4.36
C LYS A 8 -30.11 -1.12 -5.74
N THR A 9 -30.83 -0.44 -6.62
CA THR A 9 -30.31 -0.03 -7.94
C THR A 9 -29.11 0.90 -7.78
N HIS A 10 -29.18 1.90 -6.91
CA HIS A 10 -28.06 2.80 -6.63
C HIS A 10 -26.81 2.03 -6.15
N GLN A 11 -26.95 1.13 -5.17
CA GLN A 11 -25.83 0.29 -4.70
C GLN A 11 -25.24 -0.55 -5.82
N THR A 12 -26.09 -1.14 -6.67
CA THR A 12 -25.64 -1.94 -7.80
C THR A 12 -24.83 -1.09 -8.78
N LEU A 13 -25.32 0.11 -9.14
CA LEU A 13 -24.61 1.03 -10.04
C LEU A 13 -23.28 1.50 -9.47
N LEU A 14 -23.21 1.78 -8.17
CA LEU A 14 -21.96 2.16 -7.51
C LEU A 14 -20.95 0.99 -7.48
N SER A 15 -21.43 -0.23 -7.24
CA SER A 15 -20.58 -1.44 -7.15
C SER A 15 -19.92 -1.83 -8.47
N ILE A 16 -20.50 -1.43 -9.61
CA ILE A 16 -19.93 -1.70 -10.93
C ILE A 16 -18.90 -0.63 -11.37
N GLY A 17 -18.59 0.34 -10.51
CA GLY A 17 -17.54 1.32 -10.76
C GLY A 17 -17.84 2.31 -11.88
N ILE A 18 -19.11 2.71 -12.06
CA ILE A 18 -19.49 3.64 -13.13
C ILE A 18 -18.81 5.01 -13.00
N GLN A 19 -18.49 5.44 -11.79
CA GLN A 19 -17.72 6.65 -11.48
C GLN A 19 -16.28 6.62 -12.03
N GLU A 20 -15.77 5.45 -12.46
CA GLU A 20 -14.46 5.33 -13.08
C GLU A 20 -14.48 5.60 -14.59
N LYS A 21 -15.67 5.75 -15.19
CA LYS A 21 -15.78 6.07 -16.61
C LYS A 21 -15.47 7.55 -16.86
N VAL A 22 -15.13 7.84 -18.12
CA VAL A 22 -14.99 9.22 -18.57
C VAL A 22 -16.40 9.84 -18.57
N ILE A 23 -16.54 10.98 -17.91
CA ILE A 23 -17.77 11.78 -17.92
C ILE A 23 -17.93 12.33 -19.35
N GLU A 24 -19.09 12.08 -19.96
CA GLU A 24 -19.38 12.59 -21.30
C GLU A 24 -19.66 14.11 -21.26
N ASP A 25 -19.39 14.81 -22.37
CA ASP A 25 -19.55 16.28 -22.44
C ASP A 25 -20.99 16.76 -22.12
N ASN A 26 -21.99 15.91 -22.38
CA ASN A 26 -23.41 16.15 -22.06
C ASN A 26 -23.74 15.93 -20.57
N GLU A 27 -22.93 15.17 -19.84
CA GLU A 27 -23.07 14.90 -18.40
C GLU A 27 -22.35 15.96 -17.56
N GLN A 28 -21.33 16.61 -18.12
CA GLN A 28 -20.50 17.61 -17.45
C GLN A 28 -21.31 18.71 -16.72
N PRO A 29 -22.36 19.33 -17.32
CA PRO A 29 -23.16 20.34 -16.62
C PRO A 29 -23.90 19.80 -15.38
N LEU A 30 -24.36 18.55 -15.44
CA LEU A 30 -25.00 17.89 -14.30
C LEU A 30 -23.99 17.66 -13.18
N VAL A 31 -22.80 17.16 -13.51
CA VAL A 31 -21.74 16.90 -12.52
C VAL A 31 -21.32 18.21 -11.84
N GLU A 32 -21.13 19.28 -12.59
CA GLU A 32 -20.79 20.60 -12.04
C GLU A 32 -21.87 21.14 -11.11
N GLN A 33 -23.15 20.94 -11.45
CA GLN A 33 -24.27 21.30 -10.59
C GLN A 33 -24.25 20.49 -9.28
N LEU A 34 -24.00 19.18 -9.35
CA LEU A 34 -23.92 18.31 -8.18
C LEU A 34 -22.75 18.72 -7.26
N VAL A 35 -21.57 18.98 -7.84
CA VAL A 35 -20.38 19.44 -7.11
C VAL A 35 -20.64 20.79 -6.42
N SER A 36 -21.32 21.71 -7.10
CA SER A 36 -21.71 23.02 -6.54
C SER A 36 -22.68 22.90 -5.36
N HIS A 37 -23.57 21.90 -5.35
CA HIS A 37 -24.41 21.62 -4.19
C HIS A 37 -23.63 20.96 -3.05
N ILE A 38 -22.70 20.04 -3.37
CA ILE A 38 -21.88 19.35 -2.36
C ILE A 38 -20.94 20.30 -1.64
N SER A 39 -20.35 21.28 -2.34
CA SER A 39 -19.40 22.24 -1.77
C SER A 39 -20.01 23.13 -0.68
N ARG A 40 -21.34 23.29 -0.67
CA ARG A 40 -22.09 24.03 0.36
C ARG A 40 -22.22 23.26 1.68
N GLY A 41 -21.80 21.99 1.71
CA GLY A 41 -21.77 21.17 2.91
C GLY A 41 -23.14 20.70 3.38
N PHE A 42 -23.17 20.16 4.60
CA PHE A 42 -24.35 19.48 5.14
C PHE A 42 -25.56 20.39 5.41
N ASP A 43 -25.39 21.72 5.41
CA ASP A 43 -26.48 22.68 5.58
C ASP A 43 -27.27 22.90 4.28
N GLN A 44 -26.77 22.40 3.14
CA GLN A 44 -27.49 22.37 1.88
C GLN A 44 -28.74 21.47 1.97
N PRO A 45 -29.95 21.98 1.67
CA PRO A 45 -31.14 21.15 1.57
C PRO A 45 -30.92 20.00 0.58
N LYS A 46 -31.34 18.79 0.96
CA LYS A 46 -31.16 17.56 0.17
C LYS A 46 -29.69 17.16 -0.08
N PHE A 47 -28.74 17.59 0.77
CA PHE A 47 -27.32 17.23 0.66
C PHE A 47 -27.10 15.73 0.38
N ILE A 48 -27.73 14.84 1.15
CA ILE A 48 -27.60 13.38 0.98
C ILE A 48 -28.07 12.93 -0.41
N ASN A 49 -29.10 13.53 -0.99
CA ASN A 49 -29.56 13.20 -2.34
C ASN A 49 -28.54 13.62 -3.40
N TYR A 50 -27.95 14.81 -3.27
CA TYR A 50 -26.90 15.28 -4.16
C TYR A 50 -25.64 14.42 -4.05
N LEU A 51 -25.25 14.04 -2.84
CA LEU A 51 -24.13 13.15 -2.60
C LEU A 51 -24.35 11.78 -3.25
N LEU A 52 -25.51 11.16 -3.03
CA LEU A 52 -25.85 9.88 -3.68
C LEU A 52 -25.78 9.97 -5.20
N ALA A 53 -26.27 11.05 -5.80
CA ALA A 53 -26.18 11.26 -7.25
C ALA A 53 -24.71 11.43 -7.69
N ALA A 54 -23.93 12.25 -7.00
CA ALA A 54 -22.53 12.52 -7.36
C ALA A 54 -21.62 11.30 -7.24
N MET A 55 -21.87 10.40 -6.28
CA MET A 55 -21.11 9.15 -6.13
C MET A 55 -21.16 8.25 -7.37
N LEU A 56 -22.15 8.42 -8.26
CA LEU A 56 -22.23 7.68 -9.52
C LEU A 56 -21.33 8.26 -10.61
N TYR A 57 -20.86 9.49 -10.47
CA TYR A 57 -20.05 10.17 -11.49
C TYR A 57 -18.63 10.47 -11.03
N CYS A 58 -18.44 10.69 -9.74
CA CYS A 58 -17.18 11.13 -9.15
C CYS A 58 -16.79 10.22 -8.00
N SER A 59 -15.50 9.91 -7.92
CA SER A 59 -14.87 9.36 -6.71
C SER A 59 -14.81 10.41 -5.60
N ALA A 60 -14.60 9.97 -4.36
CA ALA A 60 -14.55 10.88 -3.20
C ALA A 60 -13.45 11.94 -3.31
N VAL A 61 -12.29 11.58 -3.88
CA VAL A 61 -11.16 12.50 -4.10
C VAL A 61 -11.49 13.65 -5.06
N GLN A 62 -12.49 13.47 -5.94
CA GLN A 62 -12.91 14.49 -6.91
C GLN A 62 -14.00 15.42 -6.34
N LEU A 63 -14.50 15.16 -5.13
CA LEU A 63 -15.58 15.92 -4.54
C LEU A 63 -15.09 16.82 -3.40
N PRO A 64 -15.58 18.07 -3.31
CA PRO A 64 -15.24 18.99 -2.22
C PRO A 64 -16.04 18.64 -0.95
N LEU A 65 -15.77 17.46 -0.38
CA LEU A 65 -16.52 16.91 0.75
C LEU A 65 -16.09 17.58 2.07
N GLN A 66 -17.07 17.98 2.86
CA GLN A 66 -16.87 18.31 4.27
C GLN A 66 -17.04 17.06 5.13
N TYR A 67 -16.22 16.88 6.15
CA TYR A 67 -16.25 15.68 6.99
C TYR A 67 -17.07 15.92 8.26
N ASP A 68 -18.23 15.26 8.37
CA ASP A 68 -19.06 15.23 9.58
C ASP A 68 -19.83 13.90 9.67
N LEU A 69 -19.13 12.85 10.09
CA LEU A 69 -19.68 11.49 10.21
C LEU A 69 -20.96 11.40 11.08
N PRO A 70 -21.09 12.12 12.22
CA PRO A 70 -22.35 12.19 12.96
C PRO A 70 -23.56 12.65 12.16
N ARG A 71 -23.38 13.52 11.14
CA ARG A 71 -24.47 14.00 10.26
C ARG A 71 -24.81 13.02 9.14
N ILE A 72 -23.97 12.02 8.88
CA ILE A 72 -24.26 10.97 7.90
C ILE A 72 -25.34 10.03 8.47
N PRO A 73 -26.45 9.79 7.73
CA PRO A 73 -27.50 8.91 8.21
C PRO A 73 -27.00 7.49 8.51
N LYS A 74 -27.46 6.91 9.63
CA LYS A 74 -27.08 5.54 10.05
C LYS A 74 -27.32 4.47 8.99
N TRP A 75 -28.32 4.65 8.13
CA TRP A 75 -28.62 3.72 7.03
C TRP A 75 -27.65 3.80 5.85
N PHE A 76 -26.87 4.89 5.75
CA PHE A 76 -25.96 5.19 4.64
C PHE A 76 -24.48 5.07 5.03
N ILE A 77 -24.17 5.08 6.33
CA ILE A 77 -22.81 5.22 6.82
C ILE A 77 -21.79 4.24 6.24
N ASN A 78 -22.16 2.97 6.07
CA ASN A 78 -21.23 1.97 5.53
C ASN A 78 -20.94 2.22 4.04
N ASP A 79 -21.96 2.55 3.23
CA ASP A 79 -21.78 2.89 1.82
C ASP A 79 -20.99 4.19 1.65
N TYR A 80 -21.22 5.17 2.53
CA TYR A 80 -20.40 6.37 2.59
C TYR A 80 -18.94 6.05 2.92
N LEU A 81 -18.66 5.22 3.93
CA LEU A 81 -17.29 4.83 4.27
C LEU A 81 -16.62 4.04 3.14
N ASN A 82 -17.34 3.13 2.48
CA ASN A 82 -16.85 2.43 1.29
C ASN A 82 -16.44 3.39 0.18
N PHE A 83 -17.27 4.42 -0.06
CA PHE A 83 -16.98 5.47 -1.02
C PHE A 83 -15.76 6.33 -0.62
N MET A 84 -15.66 6.72 0.66
CA MET A 84 -14.55 7.52 1.16
C MET A 84 -13.20 6.79 1.13
N PHE A 85 -13.18 5.48 1.40
CA PHE A 85 -11.98 4.66 1.35
C PHE A 85 -11.69 4.04 -0.02
N TYR A 86 -12.55 4.28 -1.01
CA TYR A 86 -12.32 3.79 -2.35
C TYR A 86 -10.98 4.32 -2.89
N SER A 87 -10.14 3.39 -3.33
CA SER A 87 -8.80 3.68 -3.85
C SER A 87 -8.84 3.60 -5.38
N PRO A 88 -8.37 4.63 -6.11
CA PRO A 88 -8.39 4.61 -7.56
C PRO A 88 -7.49 3.49 -8.09
N PRO A 89 -7.89 2.77 -9.13
CA PRO A 89 -7.10 1.66 -9.66
C PRO A 89 -5.83 2.12 -10.39
N TYR A 90 -5.81 3.37 -10.89
CA TYR A 90 -4.65 4.08 -11.43
C TYR A 90 -5.03 5.56 -11.62
N PHE A 91 -4.04 6.43 -11.80
CA PHE A 91 -4.25 7.85 -12.08
C PHE A 91 -4.44 8.11 -13.58
N LYS A 92 -5.44 8.90 -13.93
CA LYS A 92 -5.88 9.23 -15.29
C LYS A 92 -5.33 10.56 -15.78
N LYS A 93 -5.18 11.54 -14.88
CA LYS A 93 -4.77 12.92 -15.20
C LYS A 93 -3.59 13.37 -14.34
N VAL A 94 -2.77 14.24 -14.93
CA VAL A 94 -1.65 14.88 -14.23
C VAL A 94 -2.15 15.59 -12.97
N GLY A 95 -1.42 15.44 -11.86
CA GLY A 95 -1.75 16.00 -10.56
C GLY A 95 -2.76 15.18 -9.73
N GLU A 96 -3.31 14.08 -10.24
CA GLU A 96 -4.23 13.25 -9.45
C GLU A 96 -3.54 12.55 -8.27
N ALA A 97 -2.24 12.24 -8.37
CA ALA A 97 -1.48 11.70 -7.26
C ALA A 97 -1.39 12.69 -6.08
N ASP A 98 -1.13 13.95 -6.38
CA ASP A 98 -1.06 15.04 -5.40
C ASP A 98 -2.44 15.32 -4.78
N ASN A 99 -3.49 15.36 -5.61
CA ASN A 99 -4.87 15.50 -5.14
C ASN A 99 -5.25 14.36 -4.19
N TYR A 100 -4.84 13.12 -4.51
CA TYR A 100 -5.10 11.96 -3.66
C TYR A 100 -4.34 12.06 -2.33
N TYR A 101 -3.09 12.54 -2.33
CA TYR A 101 -2.36 12.83 -1.11
C TYR A 101 -3.13 13.83 -0.22
N HIS A 102 -3.52 14.98 -0.76
CA HIS A 102 -4.23 16.00 0.01
C HIS A 102 -5.56 15.48 0.57
N TYR A 103 -6.33 14.79 -0.26
CA TYR A 103 -7.59 14.17 0.15
C TYR A 103 -7.40 13.17 1.29
N MET A 104 -6.49 12.21 1.12
CA MET A 104 -6.25 11.18 2.14
C MET A 104 -5.67 11.80 3.42
N HIS A 105 -4.77 12.78 3.31
CA HIS A 105 -4.22 13.46 4.48
C HIS A 105 -5.32 14.15 5.30
N GLN A 106 -6.20 14.92 4.65
CA GLN A 106 -7.32 15.58 5.32
C GLN A 106 -8.31 14.57 5.90
N TRP A 107 -8.61 13.49 5.17
CA TRP A 107 -9.52 12.45 5.61
C TRP A 107 -8.99 11.70 6.83
N ILE A 108 -7.74 11.28 6.81
CA ILE A 108 -7.09 10.57 7.92
C ILE A 108 -6.94 11.48 9.14
N ASP A 109 -6.63 12.77 8.95
CA ASP A 109 -6.57 13.76 10.03
C ASP A 109 -7.92 13.93 10.75
N TYR A 110 -9.00 14.05 9.97
CA TYR A 110 -10.36 14.10 10.49
C TYR A 110 -10.73 12.81 11.24
N LEU A 111 -10.43 11.65 10.66
CA LEU A 111 -10.74 10.36 11.27
C LEU A 111 -9.97 10.16 12.57
N HIS A 112 -8.68 10.45 12.58
CA HIS A 112 -7.84 10.39 13.77
C HIS A 112 -8.45 11.25 14.88
N THR A 113 -8.68 12.53 14.62
CA THR A 113 -9.30 13.45 15.57
C THR A 113 -10.65 12.94 16.08
N SER A 114 -11.49 12.45 15.18
CA SER A 114 -12.84 11.97 15.50
C SER A 114 -12.83 10.70 16.35
N ILE A 115 -11.97 9.73 16.00
CA ILE A 115 -11.84 8.44 16.71
C ILE A 115 -11.37 8.67 18.14
N PHE A 116 -10.38 9.53 18.35
CA PHE A 116 -9.79 9.77 19.67
C PHE A 116 -10.63 10.71 20.56
N LYS A 117 -11.49 11.56 19.98
CA LYS A 117 -12.40 12.43 20.75
C LYS A 117 -13.75 11.77 21.08
N GLN A 118 -14.26 10.88 20.24
CA GLN A 118 -15.62 10.36 20.40
C GLN A 118 -15.69 9.19 21.41
N PRO A 119 -16.74 9.14 22.26
CA PRO A 119 -16.95 8.03 23.20
C PRO A 119 -17.29 6.71 22.49
N ASP A 120 -17.28 5.65 23.31
CA ASP A 120 -17.83 4.31 23.04
C ASP A 120 -19.01 4.27 22.05
N SER A 121 -18.87 4.03 20.74
CA SER A 121 -20.07 4.11 19.87
C SER A 121 -20.05 3.15 18.68
N SER A 122 -21.25 2.79 18.22
CA SER A 122 -21.42 1.96 17.02
C SER A 122 -20.83 2.62 15.78
N LEU A 123 -20.94 3.95 15.66
CA LEU A 123 -20.33 4.72 14.58
C LEU A 123 -18.80 4.57 14.58
N ARG A 124 -18.17 4.76 15.74
CA ARG A 124 -16.71 4.61 15.88
C ARG A 124 -16.26 3.20 15.49
N ARG A 125 -16.97 2.16 15.96
CA ARG A 125 -16.67 0.77 15.60
C ARG A 125 -16.81 0.53 14.09
N SER A 126 -17.85 1.07 13.46
CA SER A 126 -17.99 1.00 11.99
C SER A 126 -16.81 1.65 11.28
N VAL A 127 -16.40 2.85 11.69
CA VAL A 127 -15.25 3.56 11.13
C VAL A 127 -13.97 2.74 11.27
N LEU A 128 -13.67 2.22 12.46
CA LEU A 128 -12.46 1.42 12.69
C LEU A 128 -12.44 0.14 11.86
N ASN A 129 -13.59 -0.54 11.72
CA ASN A 129 -13.71 -1.74 10.89
C ASN A 129 -13.46 -1.44 9.41
N HIS A 130 -14.07 -0.38 8.86
CA HIS A 130 -13.84 0.02 7.46
C HIS A 130 -12.40 0.49 7.26
N PHE A 131 -11.84 1.24 8.22
CA PHE A 131 -10.44 1.67 8.18
C PHE A 131 -9.49 0.46 8.10
N LEU A 132 -9.71 -0.57 8.92
CA LEU A 132 -8.91 -1.78 8.90
C LEU A 132 -9.02 -2.53 7.56
N GLN A 133 -10.21 -2.56 6.96
CA GLN A 133 -10.48 -3.39 5.78
C GLN A 133 -10.16 -2.71 4.45
N LEU A 134 -10.37 -1.39 4.37
CA LEU A 134 -10.43 -0.67 3.10
C LEU A 134 -9.28 0.32 2.90
N THR A 135 -8.57 0.69 3.96
CA THR A 135 -7.47 1.66 3.82
C THR A 135 -6.36 1.10 2.96
N ASN A 136 -6.08 1.79 1.86
CA ASN A 136 -5.02 1.47 0.91
C ASN A 136 -4.14 2.69 0.67
N PHE A 137 -2.88 2.60 1.08
CA PHE A 137 -1.87 3.66 0.99
C PHE A 137 -0.97 3.50 -0.24
N ILE A 138 -1.19 2.50 -1.09
CA ILE A 138 -0.42 2.31 -2.34
C ILE A 138 -0.39 3.59 -3.18
N PRO A 139 -1.51 4.28 -3.47
CA PRO A 139 -1.46 5.45 -4.35
C PRO A 139 -0.70 6.64 -3.74
N LEU A 140 -0.53 6.69 -2.42
CA LEU A 140 0.27 7.72 -1.75
C LEU A 140 1.76 7.60 -2.04
N CYS A 141 2.23 6.48 -2.60
CA CYS A 141 3.64 6.27 -2.91
C CYS A 141 4.12 7.00 -4.18
N PHE A 142 3.21 7.66 -4.90
CA PHE A 142 3.48 8.22 -6.23
C PHE A 142 3.40 9.76 -6.26
N ASN A 143 3.75 10.40 -5.15
CA ASN A 143 3.91 11.85 -5.01
C ASN A 143 5.17 12.14 -4.17
N ASP A 144 5.57 13.42 -4.13
CA ASP A 144 6.80 13.87 -3.45
C ASP A 144 6.56 14.40 -2.03
N PHE A 145 5.34 14.29 -1.49
CA PHE A 145 5.03 14.81 -0.16
C PHE A 145 5.58 13.93 0.97
N ASN A 146 5.87 14.55 2.12
CA ASN A 146 6.28 13.82 3.30
C ASN A 146 5.09 13.03 3.91
N LEU A 147 5.14 11.70 3.80
CA LEU A 147 4.08 10.80 4.27
C LEU A 147 4.15 10.46 5.77
N LYS A 148 5.11 11.01 6.52
CA LYS A 148 5.31 10.65 7.94
C LYS A 148 4.07 10.87 8.79
N ASP A 149 3.46 12.04 8.69
CA ASP A 149 2.31 12.40 9.53
C ASP A 149 1.11 11.45 9.29
N ILE A 150 0.74 11.24 8.03
CA ILE A 150 -0.38 10.35 7.68
C ILE A 150 -0.12 8.89 8.08
N CYS A 151 1.13 8.41 7.96
CA CYS A 151 1.52 7.08 8.39
C CYS A 151 1.50 6.90 9.92
N VAL A 152 1.95 7.91 10.68
CA VAL A 152 1.86 7.91 12.15
C VAL A 152 0.39 7.85 12.58
N LYS A 153 -0.47 8.69 12.02
CA LYS A 153 -1.92 8.68 12.33
C LYS A 153 -2.56 7.34 11.98
N ARG A 154 -2.18 6.73 10.85
CA ARG A 154 -2.61 5.37 10.49
C ARG A 154 -2.18 4.37 11.56
N ALA A 155 -0.91 4.36 11.96
CA ALA A 155 -0.40 3.44 12.96
C ALA A 155 -1.10 3.60 14.32
N GLU A 156 -1.38 4.84 14.74
CA GLU A 156 -2.09 5.14 15.98
C GLU A 156 -3.54 4.67 15.96
N ILE A 157 -4.26 4.84 14.84
CA ILE A 157 -5.64 4.30 14.66
C ILE A 157 -5.63 2.77 14.73
N LEU A 158 -4.67 2.11 14.06
CA LEU A 158 -4.54 0.66 14.10
C LEU A 158 -4.21 0.16 15.52
N GLU A 159 -3.24 0.80 16.20
CA GLU A 159 -2.87 0.50 17.58
C GLU A 159 -4.08 0.66 18.52
N PHE A 160 -4.83 1.75 18.38
CA PHE A 160 -6.02 2.01 19.16
C PHE A 160 -7.08 0.92 18.94
N THR A 161 -7.28 0.50 17.69
CA THR A 161 -8.23 -0.57 17.37
C THR A 161 -7.86 -1.88 18.05
N LEU A 162 -6.58 -2.27 18.02
CA LEU A 162 -6.10 -3.47 18.71
C LEU A 162 -6.24 -3.39 20.23
N LYS A 163 -6.01 -2.21 20.83
CA LYS A 163 -6.23 -2.02 22.28
C LYS A 163 -7.70 -2.21 22.66
N LEU A 164 -8.64 -1.73 21.85
CA LEU A 164 -10.07 -1.93 22.07
C LEU A 164 -10.47 -3.41 22.01
N THR A 165 -9.75 -4.24 21.25
CA THR A 165 -9.97 -5.69 21.18
C THR A 165 -9.14 -6.48 22.20
N GLY A 166 -8.53 -5.80 23.18
CA GLY A 166 -7.85 -6.42 24.32
C GLY A 166 -6.36 -6.74 24.10
N HIS A 167 -5.74 -6.28 23.02
CA HIS A 167 -4.32 -6.53 22.77
C HIS A 167 -3.41 -5.69 23.65
N LYS A 168 -2.40 -6.36 24.23
CA LYS A 168 -1.29 -5.71 24.95
C LYS A 168 -0.16 -5.36 23.99
N ILE A 169 -0.21 -4.14 23.47
CA ILE A 169 0.71 -3.63 22.46
C ILE A 169 2.13 -3.49 22.98
N GLY A 170 2.30 -2.76 24.09
CA GLY A 170 3.60 -2.64 24.77
C GLY A 170 4.00 -3.94 25.45
N TYR A 171 5.30 -4.15 25.56
CA TYR A 171 5.89 -5.27 26.31
C TYR A 171 7.27 -4.88 26.80
N GLU A 172 7.54 -5.18 28.06
CA GLU A 172 8.84 -4.94 28.69
C GLU A 172 9.56 -6.28 28.80
N PHE A 173 10.68 -6.41 28.10
CA PHE A 173 11.53 -7.59 28.21
C PHE A 173 12.37 -7.49 29.47
N THR A 174 12.29 -8.51 30.32
CA THR A 174 13.09 -8.55 31.55
C THR A 174 14.58 -8.50 31.24
N HIS A 175 15.34 -7.93 32.17
CA HIS A 175 16.79 -7.94 32.09
C HIS A 175 17.30 -9.39 32.10
N ARG A 176 18.30 -9.68 31.27
CA ARG A 176 18.94 -11.00 31.19
C ARG A 176 20.45 -10.85 31.02
N ALA A 177 21.18 -11.90 31.36
CA ALA A 177 22.60 -11.98 31.03
C ALA A 177 22.82 -11.92 29.51
N LEU A 178 23.96 -11.35 29.10
CA LEU A 178 24.35 -11.30 27.69
C LEU A 178 24.45 -12.73 27.14
N ARG A 179 23.83 -12.93 25.97
CA ARG A 179 23.95 -14.19 25.23
C ARG A 179 25.24 -14.19 24.43
N ARG A 180 25.79 -15.39 24.21
CA ARG A 180 26.96 -15.55 23.32
C ARG A 180 26.62 -15.21 21.87
N LYS A 181 25.41 -15.53 21.42
CA LYS A 181 24.91 -15.23 20.08
C LYS A 181 23.75 -14.24 20.13
N ILE A 182 23.68 -13.36 19.12
CA ILE A 182 22.56 -12.44 18.92
C ILE A 182 21.43 -13.20 18.23
N ARG A 183 20.24 -13.24 18.83
CA ARG A 183 19.06 -13.87 18.19
C ARG A 183 18.35 -12.88 17.28
N LEU A 184 18.35 -13.18 15.99
CA LEU A 184 17.70 -12.41 14.94
C LEU A 184 16.47 -13.16 14.44
N GLY A 185 15.29 -12.61 14.69
CA GLY A 185 14.05 -13.03 14.05
C GLY A 185 13.89 -12.36 12.69
N ILE A 186 13.52 -13.12 11.66
CA ILE A 186 13.04 -12.60 10.37
C ILE A 186 11.54 -12.90 10.30
N LEU A 187 10.71 -11.86 10.28
CA LEU A 187 9.25 -12.01 10.21
C LEU A 187 8.75 -11.68 8.81
N ALA A 188 8.14 -12.67 8.15
CA ALA A 188 7.56 -12.52 6.83
C ALA A 188 6.19 -13.20 6.74
N ALA A 189 5.35 -12.79 5.79
CA ALA A 189 4.12 -13.50 5.48
C ALA A 189 4.40 -14.90 4.89
N HIS A 190 5.44 -15.01 4.07
CA HIS A 190 5.89 -16.24 3.43
C HIS A 190 7.36 -16.12 2.99
N PHE A 191 7.97 -17.25 2.61
CA PHE A 191 9.31 -17.31 2.02
C PHE A 191 9.29 -17.92 0.59
N THR A 192 8.19 -17.71 -0.13
CA THR A 192 8.04 -18.05 -1.57
C THR A 192 8.58 -16.94 -2.47
N PRO A 193 8.78 -17.19 -3.80
CA PRO A 193 9.26 -16.18 -4.74
C PRO A 193 8.43 -14.89 -4.74
N ALA A 194 9.02 -13.82 -4.20
CA ALA A 194 8.45 -12.48 -4.17
C ALA A 194 9.57 -11.45 -3.99
N ALA A 195 9.32 -10.20 -4.41
CA ALA A 195 10.28 -9.11 -4.28
C ALA A 195 10.79 -8.94 -2.83
N GLU A 196 9.89 -9.08 -1.86
CA GLU A 196 10.20 -9.02 -0.42
C GLU A 196 11.16 -10.13 0.02
N THR A 197 10.91 -11.37 -0.41
CA THR A 197 11.77 -12.52 -0.08
C THR A 197 13.15 -12.35 -0.71
N PHE A 198 13.23 -11.95 -1.97
CA PHE A 198 14.52 -11.71 -2.64
C PHE A 198 15.31 -10.56 -2.02
N ALA A 199 14.62 -9.51 -1.55
CA ALA A 199 15.25 -8.35 -0.91
C ALA A 199 15.70 -8.64 0.54
N SER A 200 14.99 -9.51 1.25
CA SER A 200 15.28 -9.83 2.66
C SER A 200 16.22 -11.03 2.84
N LEU A 201 16.32 -11.93 1.86
CA LEU A 201 17.21 -13.09 1.91
C LEU A 201 18.68 -12.72 2.22
N PRO A 202 19.29 -11.71 1.57
CA PRO A 202 20.68 -11.31 1.88
C PRO A 202 20.93 -10.92 3.34
N VAL A 203 19.90 -10.49 4.08
CA VAL A 203 20.00 -10.07 5.49
C VAL A 203 20.49 -11.22 6.37
N TYR A 204 20.15 -12.46 6.02
CA TYR A 204 20.51 -13.64 6.81
C TYR A 204 21.27 -14.71 6.03
N GLU A 205 21.32 -14.66 4.70
CA GLU A 205 22.12 -15.57 3.87
C GLU A 205 23.62 -15.44 4.15
N TYR A 206 24.10 -14.21 4.38
CA TYR A 206 25.52 -13.88 4.56
C TYR A 206 25.87 -13.41 5.98
N ILE A 207 24.94 -13.52 6.93
CA ILE A 207 25.14 -12.99 8.27
C ILE A 207 26.17 -13.83 9.06
N SER A 208 26.92 -13.17 9.96
CA SER A 208 27.91 -13.84 10.80
C SER A 208 27.29 -15.00 11.61
N ARG A 209 28.08 -16.05 11.87
CA ARG A 209 27.71 -17.17 12.76
C ARG A 209 27.56 -16.77 14.23
N ASP A 210 27.91 -15.53 14.58
CA ASP A 210 27.60 -14.93 15.88
C ASP A 210 26.10 -14.65 16.05
N PHE A 211 25.33 -14.77 14.96
CA PHE A 211 23.87 -14.72 15.01
C PHE A 211 23.27 -16.13 15.11
N GLU A 212 22.11 -16.19 15.76
CA GLU A 212 21.15 -17.29 15.69
C GLU A 212 19.91 -16.77 14.98
N VAL A 213 19.70 -17.21 13.74
CA VAL A 213 18.62 -16.73 12.87
C VAL A 213 17.39 -17.61 13.01
N ILE A 214 16.24 -16.99 13.22
CA ILE A 214 14.93 -17.63 13.34
C ILE A 214 13.99 -17.03 12.31
N LEU A 215 13.46 -17.85 11.41
CA LEU A 215 12.46 -17.42 10.44
C LEU A 215 11.05 -17.64 11.02
N TYR A 216 10.24 -16.59 11.05
CA TYR A 216 8.82 -16.64 11.40
C TYR A 216 7.98 -16.40 10.15
N SER A 217 7.03 -17.30 9.89
CA SER A 217 6.20 -17.25 8.68
C SER A 217 4.72 -17.44 8.98
N LEU A 218 3.83 -16.70 8.33
CA LEU A 218 2.37 -16.95 8.40
C LEU A 218 1.94 -18.14 7.54
N ALA A 219 2.66 -18.42 6.47
CA ALA A 219 2.39 -19.53 5.58
C ALA A 219 3.66 -20.38 5.37
N SER A 220 3.48 -21.68 5.16
CA SER A 220 4.52 -22.56 4.65
C SER A 220 3.99 -23.25 3.41
N SER A 221 4.84 -23.30 2.39
CA SER A 221 4.50 -23.77 1.05
C SER A 221 5.29 -25.01 0.63
N GLY A 222 6.42 -25.27 1.28
CA GLY A 222 7.38 -26.29 0.85
C GLY A 222 8.11 -25.94 -0.45
N HIS A 223 7.97 -24.71 -0.96
CA HIS A 223 8.62 -24.25 -2.18
C HIS A 223 10.15 -24.35 -2.09
N GLN A 224 10.84 -24.56 -3.21
CA GLN A 224 12.30 -24.72 -3.23
C GLN A 224 13.04 -23.49 -2.67
N LEU A 225 12.58 -22.28 -3.00
CA LEU A 225 13.09 -21.05 -2.38
C LEU A 225 12.87 -21.01 -0.86
N GLU A 226 11.70 -21.43 -0.37
CA GLU A 226 11.42 -21.49 1.08
C GLU A 226 12.39 -22.46 1.77
N GLN A 227 12.64 -23.63 1.18
CA GLN A 227 13.63 -24.59 1.69
C GLN A 227 15.05 -24.01 1.70
N TYR A 228 15.41 -23.23 0.66
CA TYR A 228 16.69 -22.53 0.61
C TYR A 228 16.79 -21.49 1.73
N CYS A 229 15.78 -20.65 1.91
CA CYS A 229 15.70 -19.70 3.03
C CYS A 229 15.87 -20.41 4.38
N GLN A 230 15.19 -21.54 4.59
CA GLN A 230 15.32 -22.34 5.80
C GLN A 230 16.75 -22.85 6.02
N SER A 231 17.46 -23.24 4.95
CA SER A 231 18.85 -23.71 5.02
C SER A 231 19.85 -22.61 5.43
N CYS A 232 19.51 -21.34 5.21
CA CYS A 232 20.29 -20.18 5.63
C CYS A 232 20.03 -19.77 7.09
N ALA A 233 19.08 -20.41 7.79
CA ALA A 233 18.68 -20.06 9.14
C ALA A 233 18.90 -21.21 10.14
N ASN A 234 18.88 -20.89 11.43
CA ASN A 234 18.99 -21.91 12.49
C ASN A 234 17.66 -22.58 12.79
N SER A 235 16.53 -21.91 12.55
CA SER A 235 15.20 -22.49 12.69
C SER A 235 14.16 -21.79 11.83
N PHE A 236 13.10 -22.53 11.50
CA PHE A 236 11.91 -22.03 10.83
C PHE A 236 10.69 -22.36 11.68
N LYS A 237 9.89 -21.34 11.97
CA LYS A 237 8.77 -21.42 12.91
C LYS A 237 7.50 -20.86 12.25
N PRO A 238 6.63 -21.74 11.72
CA PRO A 238 5.29 -21.35 11.32
C PRO A 238 4.54 -20.72 12.49
N LEU A 239 3.94 -19.57 12.24
CA LEU A 239 3.17 -18.83 13.23
C LEU A 239 1.78 -19.45 13.42
N PRO A 240 1.23 -19.42 14.66
CA PRO A 240 -0.14 -19.84 14.90
C PRO A 240 -1.14 -18.89 14.19
N ASN A 241 -2.40 -19.30 14.07
CA ASN A 241 -3.38 -18.59 13.26
C ASN A 241 -3.84 -17.24 13.86
N ASN A 242 -4.02 -17.15 15.18
CA ASN A 242 -4.57 -15.95 15.80
C ASN A 242 -3.48 -14.95 16.21
N LEU A 243 -3.81 -13.66 16.20
CA LEU A 243 -2.83 -12.60 16.46
C LEU A 243 -2.25 -12.63 17.88
N ILE A 244 -3.04 -12.99 18.90
CA ILE A 244 -2.59 -13.01 20.30
C ILE A 244 -1.54 -14.11 20.51
N ASP A 245 -1.77 -15.29 19.95
CA ASP A 245 -0.85 -16.41 20.01
C ASP A 245 0.42 -16.11 19.21
N GLN A 246 0.31 -15.44 18.05
CA GLN A 246 1.48 -14.98 17.30
C GLN A 246 2.37 -14.06 18.14
N VAL A 247 1.76 -13.08 18.82
CA VAL A 247 2.44 -12.15 19.72
C VAL A 247 3.13 -12.90 20.86
N ASN A 248 2.41 -13.80 21.55
CA ASN A 248 2.95 -14.56 22.67
C ASN A 248 4.06 -15.51 22.22
N PHE A 249 3.91 -16.14 21.05
CA PHE A 249 4.87 -17.06 20.47
C PHE A 249 6.22 -16.38 20.20
N ILE A 250 6.21 -15.21 19.55
CA ILE A 250 7.46 -14.47 19.26
C ILE A 250 8.06 -13.90 20.56
N ARG A 251 7.24 -13.37 21.48
CA ARG A 251 7.74 -12.86 22.78
C ARG A 251 8.38 -13.95 23.63
N ALA A 252 7.83 -15.17 23.62
CA ALA A 252 8.36 -16.31 24.36
C ALA A 252 9.76 -16.72 23.87
N ASP A 253 10.07 -16.45 22.60
CA ASP A 253 11.43 -16.65 22.09
C ASP A 253 12.42 -15.62 22.64
N ASP A 254 11.98 -14.47 23.16
CA ASP A 254 12.84 -13.44 23.76
C ASP A 254 14.04 -13.15 22.85
N ILE A 255 13.77 -12.76 21.60
CA ILE A 255 14.80 -12.45 20.58
C ILE A 255 15.39 -11.05 20.79
N ASP A 256 16.63 -10.86 20.34
CA ASP A 256 17.32 -9.57 20.47
C ASP A 256 16.83 -8.58 19.42
N ILE A 257 16.75 -9.02 18.17
CA ILE A 257 16.36 -8.20 17.02
C ILE A 257 15.24 -8.93 16.26
N LEU A 258 14.19 -8.20 15.89
CA LEU A 258 13.20 -8.65 14.91
C LEU A 258 13.28 -7.78 13.66
N PHE A 259 13.61 -8.38 12.53
CA PHE A 259 13.58 -7.75 11.22
C PHE A 259 12.29 -8.11 10.50
N ILE A 260 11.47 -7.10 10.20
CA ILE A 260 10.18 -7.24 9.51
C ILE A 260 10.42 -7.17 8.01
N ALA A 261 10.27 -8.31 7.35
CA ALA A 261 10.62 -8.55 5.95
C ALA A 261 9.41 -8.52 4.99
N THR A 262 8.24 -8.10 5.47
CA THR A 262 7.02 -7.92 4.66
C THR A 262 6.60 -6.46 4.62
N ASN A 263 5.99 -6.02 3.51
CA ASN A 263 5.41 -4.68 3.43
C ASN A 263 4.25 -4.55 4.43
N ILE A 264 4.37 -3.60 5.36
CA ILE A 264 3.39 -3.32 6.40
C ILE A 264 2.75 -1.92 6.29
N THR A 265 3.05 -1.24 5.17
CA THR A 265 2.68 0.17 4.94
C THR A 265 1.60 0.34 3.89
N ALA A 266 1.57 -0.51 2.87
CA ALA A 266 0.63 -0.42 1.75
C ALA A 266 -0.83 -0.63 2.16
N VAL A 267 -1.11 -1.71 2.89
CA VAL A 267 -2.46 -2.09 3.35
C VAL A 267 -2.37 -2.65 4.77
N SER A 268 -3.52 -2.76 5.44
CA SER A 268 -3.61 -3.46 6.72
C SER A 268 -3.58 -4.97 6.50
N ASN A 269 -2.48 -5.62 6.87
CA ASN A 269 -2.32 -7.07 6.79
C ASN A 269 -1.90 -7.66 8.16
N GLN A 270 -1.91 -8.98 8.27
CA GLN A 270 -1.63 -9.68 9.52
C GLN A 270 -0.22 -9.38 10.07
N ILE A 271 0.82 -9.31 9.22
CA ILE A 271 2.18 -8.93 9.64
C ILE A 271 2.21 -7.49 10.15
N GLY A 272 1.48 -6.58 9.52
CA GLY A 272 1.36 -5.18 9.95
C GLY A 272 0.70 -5.05 11.31
N LEU A 273 -0.40 -5.78 11.55
CA LEU A 273 -1.07 -5.83 12.86
C LEU A 273 -0.17 -6.44 13.95
N LEU A 274 0.61 -7.46 13.59
CA LEU A 274 1.60 -8.07 14.46
C LEU A 274 2.74 -7.10 14.79
N SER A 275 3.25 -6.37 13.80
CA SER A 275 4.36 -5.42 13.93
C SER A 275 4.05 -4.19 14.79
N LEU A 276 2.76 -3.88 15.00
CA LEU A 276 2.34 -2.86 15.96
C LEU A 276 2.72 -3.23 17.40
N HIS A 277 2.88 -4.52 17.73
CA HIS A 277 3.26 -4.97 19.06
C HIS A 277 4.77 -4.83 19.27
N ARG A 278 5.19 -4.67 20.54
CA ARG A 278 6.57 -4.91 20.93
C ARG A 278 6.81 -6.42 21.07
N LEU A 279 7.53 -7.01 20.13
CA LEU A 279 7.79 -8.45 19.96
C LEU A 279 9.26 -8.81 20.21
N ALA A 280 10.17 -7.85 20.13
CA ALA A 280 11.59 -8.03 20.39
C ALA A 280 12.19 -6.82 21.12
N ARG A 281 13.43 -6.97 21.61
CA ARG A 281 14.17 -5.88 22.27
C ARG A 281 14.54 -4.77 21.30
N ILE A 282 14.77 -5.10 20.03
CA ILE A 282 14.91 -4.16 18.91
C ILE A 282 14.01 -4.65 17.78
N GLN A 283 13.25 -3.75 17.16
CA GLN A 283 12.50 -4.04 15.94
C GLN A 283 12.96 -3.13 14.82
N ALA A 284 13.18 -3.71 13.65
CA ALA A 284 13.60 -2.96 12.47
C ALA A 284 12.85 -3.43 11.23
N THR A 285 12.74 -2.56 10.25
CA THR A 285 12.33 -2.90 8.90
C THR A 285 13.27 -2.24 7.89
N SER A 286 13.02 -2.47 6.60
CA SER A 286 13.79 -1.93 5.48
C SER A 286 12.88 -1.85 4.26
N VAL A 287 13.46 -1.93 3.06
CA VAL A 287 12.86 -1.72 1.73
C VAL A 287 11.65 -2.60 1.40
N ALA A 288 11.34 -3.63 2.21
CA ALA A 288 10.05 -4.32 2.10
C ALA A 288 8.87 -3.35 2.30
N SER A 289 9.02 -2.37 3.20
CA SER A 289 8.09 -1.25 3.33
C SER A 289 8.67 -0.02 2.64
N ILE A 290 7.92 0.59 1.73
CA ILE A 290 8.42 1.65 0.83
C ILE A 290 8.26 3.08 1.40
N MET A 291 7.72 3.18 2.61
CA MET A 291 7.60 4.42 3.37
C MET A 291 7.78 4.11 4.86
N THR A 292 7.88 5.16 5.69
CA THR A 292 7.78 5.05 7.15
C THR A 292 6.59 4.21 7.59
N THR A 293 6.78 3.37 8.61
CA THR A 293 5.68 2.58 9.17
C THR A 293 4.77 3.43 10.04
N GLY A 294 5.27 4.55 10.57
CA GLY A 294 4.61 5.36 11.58
C GLY A 294 4.46 4.66 12.93
N MET A 295 4.93 3.42 13.08
CA MET A 295 4.71 2.60 14.28
C MET A 295 5.76 2.91 15.34
N ARG A 296 5.31 3.35 16.53
CA ARG A 296 6.23 3.67 17.65
C ARG A 296 7.05 2.48 18.19
N ASN A 297 6.66 1.25 17.87
CA ASN A 297 7.36 0.04 18.32
C ASN A 297 8.42 -0.45 17.32
N ILE A 298 8.53 0.16 16.15
CA ILE A 298 9.61 -0.10 15.19
C ILE A 298 10.71 0.93 15.44
N ASP A 299 11.86 0.46 15.90
CA ASP A 299 12.95 1.33 16.36
C ASP A 299 13.75 1.90 15.18
N TYR A 300 13.96 1.07 14.15
CA TYR A 300 14.85 1.41 13.04
C TYR A 300 14.23 1.13 11.67
N TYR A 301 14.46 2.06 10.75
CA TYR A 301 14.30 1.83 9.32
C TYR A 301 15.69 1.77 8.70
N ILE A 302 16.06 0.61 8.14
CA ILE A 302 17.37 0.39 7.53
C ILE A 302 17.26 0.72 6.04
N SER A 303 18.02 1.72 5.60
CA SER A 303 18.13 2.13 4.19
C SER A 303 19.61 2.25 3.80
N GLY A 304 19.90 2.88 2.66
CA GLY A 304 21.24 3.09 2.13
C GLY A 304 21.49 4.54 1.74
N ASN A 305 22.75 5.00 1.81
CA ASN A 305 23.11 6.37 1.46
C ASN A 305 22.84 6.73 -0.02
N LEU A 306 22.82 5.74 -0.94
CA LEU A 306 22.43 5.95 -2.34
C LEU A 306 20.91 5.93 -2.56
N THR A 307 20.14 5.40 -1.60
CA THR A 307 18.68 5.39 -1.64
C THR A 307 18.09 6.62 -0.95
N GLU A 308 18.73 7.09 0.11
CA GLU A 308 18.39 8.31 0.85
C GLU A 308 19.46 9.38 0.63
N PRO A 309 19.63 9.91 -0.60
CA PRO A 309 20.73 10.82 -0.93
C PRO A 309 20.59 12.18 -0.24
N TYR A 310 19.41 12.53 0.25
CA TYR A 310 19.13 13.82 0.88
C TYR A 310 19.42 13.79 2.39
N GLU A 311 19.95 14.91 2.89
CA GLU A 311 20.31 15.09 4.31
C GLU A 311 19.08 15.07 5.23
N ASP A 312 17.96 15.57 4.74
CA ASP A 312 16.69 15.68 5.47
C ASP A 312 15.83 14.40 5.40
N ALA A 313 16.30 13.33 4.75
CA ALA A 313 15.55 12.08 4.63
C ALA A 313 15.01 11.56 5.97
N ALA A 314 15.76 11.73 7.08
CA ALA A 314 15.30 11.32 8.42
C ALA A 314 13.99 11.99 8.86
N GLN A 315 13.62 13.16 8.31
CA GLN A 315 12.34 13.83 8.58
C GLN A 315 11.14 13.07 8.01
N HIS A 316 11.35 12.17 7.05
CA HIS A 316 10.32 11.34 6.45
C HIS A 316 10.05 10.05 7.25
N TYR A 317 10.83 9.76 8.28
CA TYR A 317 10.73 8.53 9.07
C TYR A 317 10.31 8.79 10.51
N GLN A 318 9.44 7.91 11.03
CA GLN A 318 9.11 7.86 12.46
C GLN A 318 10.17 7.07 13.23
N GLU A 319 10.68 6.03 12.59
CA GLU A 319 11.81 5.22 13.03
C GLU A 319 13.09 6.04 12.98
N LYS A 320 14.11 5.57 13.71
CA LYS A 320 15.47 6.07 13.48
C LYS A 320 16.00 5.51 12.17
N LEU A 321 16.21 6.39 11.18
CA LEU A 321 16.80 6.03 9.89
C LEU A 321 18.28 5.62 10.07
N LEU A 322 18.61 4.38 9.68
CA LEU A 322 19.98 3.89 9.59
C LEU A 322 20.36 3.78 8.12
N LYS A 323 21.35 4.55 7.69
CA LYS A 323 21.85 4.53 6.31
C LYS A 323 23.11 3.65 6.24
N LEU A 324 23.04 2.54 5.54
CA LEU A 324 24.19 1.71 5.18
C LEU A 324 24.93 2.34 3.98
N ASP A 325 26.20 1.96 3.80
CA ASP A 325 26.93 2.33 2.58
C ASP A 325 26.34 1.60 1.37
N GLY A 326 26.01 2.36 0.32
CA GLY A 326 25.42 1.83 -0.91
C GLY A 326 23.89 1.96 -0.98
N PRO A 327 23.23 1.20 -1.87
CA PRO A 327 21.77 1.21 -1.98
C PRO A 327 21.13 0.39 -0.84
N ALA A 328 19.90 0.74 -0.48
CA ALA A 328 19.11 -0.02 0.48
C ALA A 328 18.71 -1.41 -0.02
N HIS A 329 18.70 -1.60 -1.35
CA HIS A 329 18.27 -2.83 -2.00
C HIS A 329 19.48 -3.74 -2.28
N CYS A 330 19.44 -4.94 -1.71
CA CYS A 330 20.28 -6.06 -2.10
C CYS A 330 19.35 -7.22 -2.46
N PHE A 331 19.54 -7.84 -3.62
CA PHE A 331 18.70 -8.95 -4.06
C PHE A 331 19.50 -10.23 -4.14
N SER A 332 18.97 -11.29 -3.53
CA SER A 332 19.41 -12.66 -3.78
C SER A 332 18.22 -13.46 -4.30
N TYR A 333 18.43 -14.16 -5.41
CA TYR A 333 17.43 -15.05 -5.99
C TYR A 333 17.49 -16.46 -5.40
N GLY A 334 18.45 -16.72 -4.50
CA GLY A 334 18.62 -18.00 -3.82
C GLY A 334 18.70 -19.17 -4.79
N SER A 335 17.71 -20.06 -4.71
CA SER A 335 17.61 -21.26 -5.57
C SER A 335 16.92 -21.01 -6.91
N GLU A 336 16.40 -19.81 -7.18
CA GLU A 336 15.75 -19.48 -8.46
C GLU A 336 16.80 -19.40 -9.58
N GLN A 337 16.53 -20.14 -10.67
CA GLN A 337 17.42 -20.15 -11.83
C GLN A 337 17.01 -19.05 -12.82
N ASN A 338 17.92 -18.13 -13.11
CA ASN A 338 17.74 -17.11 -14.16
C ASN A 338 17.95 -17.68 -15.58
N THR A 339 17.33 -18.82 -15.88
CA THR A 339 17.37 -19.40 -17.22
C THR A 339 16.17 -18.93 -18.02
N ALA A 340 16.42 -18.21 -19.11
CA ALA A 340 15.37 -17.85 -20.06
C ALA A 340 14.70 -19.12 -20.59
N THR A 341 13.43 -19.30 -20.25
CA THR A 341 12.62 -20.46 -20.66
C THR A 341 12.00 -20.30 -22.05
N ILE A 342 11.97 -19.06 -22.56
CA ILE A 342 11.36 -18.70 -23.84
C ILE A 342 12.37 -17.89 -24.65
N LYS A 343 12.50 -18.21 -25.94
CA LYS A 343 13.21 -17.39 -26.92
C LYS A 343 12.19 -16.69 -27.79
N VAL A 344 12.11 -15.36 -27.69
CA VAL A 344 11.20 -14.54 -28.50
C VAL A 344 12.01 -13.86 -29.59
N LYS A 345 11.56 -13.99 -30.85
CA LYS A 345 12.13 -13.25 -31.99
C LYS A 345 11.33 -11.96 -32.20
N ARG A 346 11.97 -10.88 -32.69
CA ARG A 346 11.28 -9.59 -32.93
C ARG A 346 10.06 -9.76 -33.84
N GLU A 347 10.22 -10.55 -34.90
CA GLU A 347 9.17 -10.81 -35.89
C GLU A 347 7.98 -11.58 -35.29
N SER A 348 8.21 -12.40 -34.26
CA SER A 348 7.15 -13.19 -33.61
C SER A 348 6.18 -12.35 -32.77
N ILE A 349 6.54 -11.10 -32.47
CA ILE A 349 5.72 -10.15 -31.70
C ILE A 349 5.52 -8.84 -32.45
N ASN A 350 5.62 -8.88 -33.79
CA ASN A 350 5.41 -7.73 -34.68
C ASN A 350 6.30 -6.51 -34.37
N LEU A 351 7.49 -6.71 -33.82
CA LEU A 351 8.46 -5.63 -33.63
C LEU A 351 9.23 -5.37 -34.94
N PRO A 352 9.34 -4.11 -35.39
CA PRO A 352 10.17 -3.78 -36.54
C PRO A 352 11.64 -4.16 -36.29
N LYS A 353 12.30 -4.66 -37.34
CA LYS A 353 13.66 -5.20 -37.24
C LYS A 353 14.67 -4.19 -36.67
N GLU A 354 14.56 -2.93 -37.08
CA GLU A 354 15.47 -1.85 -36.69
C GLU A 354 14.88 -0.86 -35.66
N ALA A 355 13.72 -1.19 -35.06
CA ALA A 355 13.11 -0.31 -34.05
C ALA A 355 13.94 -0.29 -32.76
N VAL A 356 14.02 0.89 -32.15
CA VAL A 356 14.39 1.05 -30.73
C VAL A 356 13.22 0.58 -29.90
N VAL A 357 13.46 -0.35 -28.98
CA VAL A 357 12.41 -0.92 -28.11
C VAL A 357 12.65 -0.43 -26.68
N PHE A 358 11.84 0.51 -26.23
CA PHE A 358 11.73 0.89 -24.82
C PHE A 358 10.93 -0.17 -24.09
N VAL A 359 11.41 -0.62 -22.93
CA VAL A 359 10.77 -1.67 -22.14
C VAL A 359 10.54 -1.16 -20.72
N SER A 360 9.32 -1.32 -20.22
CA SER A 360 9.01 -1.15 -18.81
C SER A 360 8.31 -2.39 -18.26
N VAL A 361 8.87 -2.92 -17.18
CA VAL A 361 8.28 -4.00 -16.37
C VAL A 361 7.69 -3.47 -15.06
N ALA A 362 7.50 -2.15 -14.96
CA ALA A 362 6.86 -1.53 -13.82
C ALA A 362 5.38 -1.91 -13.77
N ASN A 363 4.88 -2.17 -12.56
CA ASN A 363 3.45 -2.42 -12.35
C ASN A 363 2.62 -1.19 -12.74
N LEU A 364 1.38 -1.41 -13.19
CA LEU A 364 0.44 -0.35 -13.59
C LEU A 364 0.36 0.80 -12.59
N PHE A 365 0.34 0.50 -11.29
CA PHE A 365 0.23 1.52 -10.24
C PHE A 365 1.38 2.54 -10.27
N LYS A 366 2.54 2.17 -10.83
CA LYS A 366 3.73 3.03 -10.97
C LYS A 366 3.72 3.87 -12.25
N ILE A 367 2.77 3.64 -13.15
CA ILE A 367 2.68 4.33 -14.44
C ILE A 367 1.74 5.52 -14.27
N THR A 368 2.30 6.62 -13.76
CA THR A 368 1.51 7.86 -13.58
C THR A 368 1.27 8.55 -14.93
N PRO A 369 0.28 9.47 -15.01
CA PRO A 369 0.07 10.33 -16.15
C PRO A 369 1.32 11.12 -16.54
N GLU A 370 2.06 11.66 -15.57
CA GLU A 370 3.32 12.39 -15.78
C GLU A 370 4.39 11.52 -16.44
N LEU A 371 4.51 10.26 -16.00
CA LEU A 371 5.44 9.29 -16.60
C LEU A 371 5.01 8.95 -18.04
N SER A 372 3.71 8.76 -18.26
CA SER A 372 3.15 8.46 -19.58
C SER A 372 3.38 9.61 -20.57
N GLU A 373 3.18 10.85 -20.14
CA GLU A 373 3.48 12.07 -20.89
C GLU A 373 4.97 12.17 -21.22
N THR A 374 5.84 11.80 -20.28
CA THR A 374 7.29 11.78 -20.48
C THR A 374 7.69 10.73 -21.53
N TRP A 375 7.14 9.53 -21.45
CA TRP A 375 7.37 8.48 -22.45
C TRP A 375 6.89 8.90 -23.84
N ALA A 376 5.73 9.55 -23.95
CA ALA A 376 5.21 10.05 -25.21
C ALA A 376 6.16 11.05 -25.88
N LYS A 377 6.71 12.00 -25.09
CA LYS A 377 7.72 12.96 -25.58
C LYS A 377 8.99 12.26 -26.07
N ILE A 378 9.49 11.27 -25.33
CA ILE A 378 10.67 10.48 -25.73
C ILE A 378 10.40 9.75 -27.05
N MET A 379 9.28 9.06 -27.16
CA MET A 379 8.91 8.34 -28.39
C MET A 379 8.75 9.27 -29.59
N ALA A 380 8.14 10.46 -29.41
CA ALA A 380 7.99 11.45 -30.48
C ALA A 380 9.35 11.95 -31.01
N SER A 381 10.38 12.00 -30.15
CA SER A 381 11.74 12.36 -30.55
C SER A 381 12.55 11.25 -31.22
N ILE A 382 12.05 10.01 -31.19
CA ILE A 382 12.75 8.82 -31.72
C ILE A 382 11.79 8.09 -32.66
N PRO A 383 11.77 8.47 -33.95
CA PRO A 383 10.90 7.85 -34.94
C PRO A 383 11.11 6.33 -35.01
N ASN A 384 10.04 5.59 -35.34
CA ASN A 384 10.06 4.12 -35.43
C ASN A 384 10.51 3.42 -34.13
N SER A 385 10.28 4.05 -32.98
CA SER A 385 10.45 3.41 -31.66
C SER A 385 9.17 2.69 -31.21
N VAL A 386 9.33 1.72 -30.32
CA VAL A 386 8.23 0.96 -29.71
C VAL A 386 8.36 1.01 -28.19
N LEU A 387 7.26 1.24 -27.50
CA LEU A 387 7.17 1.08 -26.04
C LEU A 387 6.45 -0.23 -25.71
N MET A 388 7.19 -1.14 -25.06
CA MET A 388 6.69 -2.41 -24.57
C MET A 388 6.48 -2.36 -23.06
N LEU A 389 5.25 -2.63 -22.63
CA LEU A 389 4.86 -2.58 -21.22
C LEU A 389 4.47 -3.97 -20.71
N PHE A 390 4.91 -4.30 -19.51
CA PHE A 390 4.47 -5.48 -18.75
C PHE A 390 3.82 -5.06 -17.41
N PRO A 391 2.70 -4.30 -17.45
CA PRO A 391 2.20 -3.60 -16.26
C PRO A 391 1.36 -4.47 -15.32
N TYR A 392 1.08 -5.72 -15.69
CA TYR A 392 0.12 -6.58 -14.98
C TYR A 392 0.82 -7.68 -14.17
N GLY A 393 1.47 -7.29 -13.09
CA GLY A 393 2.16 -8.22 -12.19
C GLY A 393 1.21 -8.84 -11.16
N LEU A 394 1.08 -10.18 -11.17
CA LEU A 394 0.17 -10.92 -10.28
C LEU A 394 0.46 -10.76 -8.78
N ASN A 395 1.67 -10.35 -8.42
CA ASN A 395 2.05 -10.09 -7.03
C ASN A 395 1.34 -8.85 -6.42
N TRP A 396 0.71 -8.01 -7.25
CA TRP A 396 0.06 -6.77 -6.80
C TRP A 396 -1.47 -6.83 -6.95
N SER A 397 -1.97 -7.32 -8.08
CA SER A 397 -3.40 -7.49 -8.30
C SER A 397 -3.68 -8.63 -9.27
N SER A 398 -4.80 -9.31 -9.07
CA SER A 398 -5.39 -10.22 -10.06
C SER A 398 -6.38 -9.54 -11.00
N ASP A 399 -6.81 -8.32 -10.65
CA ASP A 399 -7.78 -7.52 -11.41
C ASP A 399 -7.18 -6.17 -11.80
N TYR A 400 -7.03 -5.95 -13.10
CA TYR A 400 -6.42 -4.74 -13.67
C TYR A 400 -7.38 -4.12 -14.69
N PRO A 401 -7.52 -2.78 -14.73
CA PRO A 401 -8.32 -2.09 -15.72
C PRO A 401 -7.60 -2.02 -17.08
N LYS A 402 -7.40 -3.18 -17.71
CA LYS A 402 -6.56 -3.34 -18.91
C LYS A 402 -6.98 -2.44 -20.07
N LYS A 403 -8.26 -2.52 -20.48
CA LYS A 403 -8.79 -1.72 -21.60
C LYS A 403 -8.78 -0.21 -21.32
N PRO A 404 -9.27 0.28 -20.16
CA PRO A 404 -9.16 1.70 -19.81
C PRO A 404 -7.72 2.23 -19.86
N PHE A 405 -6.76 1.50 -19.27
CA PHE A 405 -5.36 1.90 -19.28
C PHE A 405 -4.77 1.93 -20.70
N GLN A 406 -5.06 0.92 -21.52
CA GLN A 406 -4.62 0.90 -22.92
C GLN A 406 -5.15 2.11 -23.71
N ASN A 407 -6.45 2.43 -23.54
CA ASN A 407 -7.05 3.58 -24.20
C ASN A 407 -6.40 4.89 -23.74
N GLN A 408 -6.11 5.04 -22.44
CA GLN A 408 -5.40 6.20 -21.91
C GLN A 408 -4.00 6.33 -22.53
N MET A 409 -3.23 5.25 -22.57
CA MET A 409 -1.89 5.24 -23.17
C MET A 409 -1.92 5.65 -24.65
N ILE A 410 -2.83 5.04 -25.44
CA ILE A 410 -3.01 5.38 -26.85
C ILE A 410 -3.39 6.85 -27.03
N THR A 411 -4.33 7.34 -26.22
CA THR A 411 -4.77 8.75 -26.26
C THR A 411 -3.60 9.68 -25.94
N THR A 412 -2.82 9.38 -24.90
CA THR A 412 -1.65 10.17 -24.52
C THR A 412 -0.59 10.18 -25.62
N LEU A 413 -0.23 9.01 -26.19
CA LEU A 413 0.75 8.92 -27.28
C LEU A 413 0.28 9.67 -28.54
N SER A 414 -1.00 9.55 -28.90
CA SER A 414 -1.58 10.19 -30.08
C SER A 414 -1.49 11.72 -30.01
N ARG A 415 -1.56 12.33 -28.82
CA ARG A 415 -1.37 13.78 -28.64
C ARG A 415 0.02 14.26 -29.09
N TYR A 416 1.00 13.36 -29.13
CA TYR A 416 2.37 13.64 -29.54
C TYR A 416 2.70 13.09 -30.95
N GLY A 417 1.70 12.59 -31.68
CA GLY A 417 1.90 12.02 -33.02
C GLY A 417 2.65 10.69 -33.03
N VAL A 418 2.62 9.95 -31.91
CA VAL A 418 3.22 8.62 -31.74
C VAL A 418 2.19 7.52 -31.96
#